data_AF-A0A254N8W4-F1
#
_entry.id   AF-A0A254N8W4-F1
#
_cell.length_a   1.000
_cell.length_b   1.000
_cell.length_c   1.000
_cell.angle_alpha   90.00
_cell.angle_beta   90.00
_cell.angle_gamma   90.00
#
_symmetry.space_group_name_H-M   'P 1'
#
loop_
_entity.id
_entity.type
_entity.pdbx_description
1 polymer ?
#
loop_
_entity_poly.entity_id
_entity_poly.type
_entity_poly.pdbx_seq_one_letter_code
_entity_poly.pdbx_strand_id
1 'polypeptide(L)'
;MSWREGLVAALLALAATLAQAASPCMLVFGQGRNPPQQGAPDWDELNRRFNAAVADTLDAAGRRVYPMTVSSVHINPEGAGHALLQEAERLRCLTLAETAVFVDEQDTLVLRLRIYPLLPTVGDSGGITGLRIGAPLFVTQRDLDRRALARMKLALIGQQMAEEYLQRDRR
;
A
#
# COMPACT_ATOMS: atom_id res chain seq x y z
N MET A 1 -28.77 -35.72 0.62
CA MET A 1 -28.63 -34.24 0.61
C MET A 1 -30.00 -33.65 0.34
N SER A 2 -30.55 -32.99 1.34
CA SER A 2 -31.89 -32.40 1.29
C SER A 2 -31.85 -31.13 0.45
N TRP A 3 -32.88 -30.87 -0.36
CA TRP A 3 -33.08 -29.62 -1.13
C TRP A 3 -32.84 -28.35 -0.29
N ARG A 4 -33.14 -28.41 1.02
CA ARG A 4 -32.94 -27.32 1.97
C ARG A 4 -31.45 -27.01 2.21
N GLU A 5 -30.58 -28.02 2.21
CA GLU A 5 -29.14 -27.87 2.41
C GLU A 5 -28.50 -27.20 1.19
N GLY A 6 -28.97 -27.54 -0.02
CA GLY A 6 -28.50 -26.93 -1.27
C GLY A 6 -28.87 -25.44 -1.39
N LEU A 7 -30.07 -25.06 -0.96
CA LEU A 7 -30.51 -23.66 -0.96
C LEU A 7 -29.74 -22.78 0.03
N VAL A 8 -29.47 -23.30 1.22
CA VAL A 8 -28.70 -22.57 2.24
C VAL A 8 -27.25 -22.38 1.78
N ALA A 9 -26.63 -23.41 1.20
CA ALA A 9 -25.28 -23.30 0.65
C ALA A 9 -25.19 -22.29 -0.50
N ALA A 10 -26.18 -22.27 -1.40
CA ALA A 10 -26.22 -21.32 -2.52
C ALA A 10 -26.39 -19.87 -2.05
N LEU A 11 -27.23 -19.64 -1.03
CA LEU A 11 -27.44 -18.31 -0.44
C LEU A 11 -26.20 -17.79 0.30
N LEU A 12 -25.50 -18.66 1.04
CA LEU A 12 -24.25 -18.31 1.72
C LEU A 12 -23.12 -17.98 0.71
N ALA A 13 -23.04 -18.73 -0.38
CA ALA A 13 -22.08 -18.46 -1.45
C ALA A 13 -22.34 -17.10 -2.15
N LEU A 14 -23.62 -16.75 -2.37
CA LEU A 14 -23.99 -15.44 -2.92
C LEU A 14 -23.72 -14.27 -1.95
N ALA A 15 -23.93 -14.48 -0.64
CA ALA A 15 -23.63 -13.46 0.36
C ALA A 15 -22.12 -13.19 0.49
N ALA A 16 -21.31 -14.25 0.39
CA ALA A 16 -19.85 -14.14 0.43
C ALA A 16 -19.27 -13.36 -0.76
N THR A 17 -19.82 -13.52 -1.97
CA THR A 17 -19.35 -12.78 -3.16
C THR A 17 -19.70 -11.30 -3.11
N LEU A 18 -20.86 -10.93 -2.56
CA LEU A 18 -21.26 -9.53 -2.38
C LEU A 18 -20.43 -8.81 -1.30
N ALA A 19 -20.07 -9.52 -0.22
CA ALA A 19 -19.24 -8.95 0.84
C ALA A 19 -17.81 -8.63 0.35
N GLN A 20 -17.22 -9.50 -0.49
CA GLN A 20 -15.89 -9.28 -1.07
C GLN A 20 -15.85 -8.07 -2.02
N ALA A 21 -16.95 -7.77 -2.71
CA ALA A 21 -17.07 -6.58 -3.57
C ALA A 21 -17.19 -5.27 -2.78
N ALA A 22 -17.60 -5.33 -1.51
CA ALA A 22 -17.74 -4.17 -0.64
C ALA A 22 -16.46 -3.80 0.14
N SER A 23 -15.47 -4.70 0.20
CA SER A 23 -14.19 -4.40 0.87
C SER A 23 -13.44 -3.26 0.18
N PRO A 24 -13.05 -2.20 0.92
CA PRO A 24 -12.26 -1.10 0.35
C PRO A 24 -10.97 -1.63 -0.28
N CYS A 25 -10.78 -1.32 -1.57
CA CYS A 25 -9.59 -1.68 -2.33
C CYS A 25 -8.47 -0.70 -2.05
N MET A 26 -7.29 -1.24 -1.74
CA MET A 26 -6.09 -0.45 -1.51
C MET A 26 -4.93 -1.00 -2.32
N LEU A 27 -4.24 -0.11 -3.04
CA LEU A 27 -2.96 -0.42 -3.65
C LEU A 27 -1.86 -0.03 -2.67
N VAL A 28 -0.95 -0.94 -2.35
CA VAL A 28 0.14 -0.73 -1.39
C VAL A 28 1.45 -0.63 -2.17
N PHE A 29 1.91 0.61 -2.37
CA PHE A 29 3.03 0.94 -3.23
C PHE A 29 4.31 1.16 -2.42
N GLY A 30 5.39 0.50 -2.81
CA GLY A 30 6.73 0.69 -2.24
C GLY A 30 7.71 1.13 -3.31
N GLN A 31 8.55 2.14 -3.02
CA GLN A 31 9.58 2.58 -3.95
C GLN A 31 10.91 2.78 -3.22
N GLY A 32 11.95 2.14 -3.72
CA GLY A 32 13.32 2.41 -3.26
C GLY A 32 13.73 3.85 -3.61
N ARG A 33 14.17 4.62 -2.62
CA ARG A 33 14.61 6.02 -2.81
C ARG A 33 16.13 6.19 -2.81
N ASN A 34 16.86 5.30 -2.16
CA ASN A 34 18.32 5.32 -2.20
C ASN A 34 18.82 4.40 -3.33
N PRO A 35 19.72 4.89 -4.21
CA PRO A 35 20.25 4.06 -5.28
C PRO A 35 21.12 2.93 -4.71
N PRO A 36 21.30 1.82 -5.45
CA PRO A 36 22.24 0.78 -5.07
C PRO A 36 23.66 1.34 -5.00
N GLN A 37 24.37 1.05 -3.91
CA GLN A 37 25.76 1.47 -3.70
C GLN A 37 26.54 0.35 -3.01
N GLN A 38 27.82 0.22 -3.33
CA GLN A 38 28.68 -0.80 -2.71
C GLN A 38 28.80 -0.56 -1.20
N GLY A 39 28.56 -1.59 -0.39
CA GLY A 39 28.60 -1.50 1.08
C GLY A 39 27.35 -0.84 1.70
N ALA A 40 26.38 -0.39 0.89
CA ALA A 40 25.08 0.02 1.38
C ALA A 40 24.16 -1.20 1.58
N PRO A 41 23.13 -1.08 2.43
CA PRO A 41 22.07 -2.07 2.51
C PRO A 41 21.36 -2.26 1.17
N ASP A 42 20.75 -3.43 0.99
CA ASP A 42 19.83 -3.69 -0.12
C ASP A 42 18.51 -2.94 0.14
N TRP A 43 18.42 -1.71 -0.38
CA TRP A 43 17.26 -0.84 -0.19
C TRP A 43 15.99 -1.39 -0.84
N ASP A 44 16.11 -2.07 -1.98
CA ASP A 44 14.97 -2.65 -2.67
C ASP A 44 14.38 -3.79 -1.84
N GLU A 45 15.23 -4.65 -1.26
CA GLU A 45 14.79 -5.71 -0.37
C GLU A 45 14.13 -5.17 0.91
N LEU A 46 14.70 -4.13 1.52
CA LEU A 46 14.12 -3.49 2.70
C LEU A 46 12.73 -2.91 2.39
N ASN A 47 12.59 -2.20 1.27
CA ASN A 47 11.30 -1.66 0.84
C ASN A 47 10.29 -2.78 0.55
N ARG A 48 10.70 -3.86 -0.13
CA ARG A 48 9.84 -5.01 -0.42
C ARG A 48 9.31 -5.65 0.85
N ARG A 49 10.18 -5.88 1.85
CA ARG A 49 9.77 -6.50 3.13
C ARG A 49 8.87 -5.60 3.96
N PHE A 50 9.15 -4.31 4.00
CA PHE A 50 8.30 -3.34 4.70
C PHE A 50 6.93 -3.20 4.03
N ASN A 51 6.90 -3.10 2.69
CA ASN A 51 5.69 -3.06 1.87
C ASN A 51 4.82 -4.30 2.09
N ALA A 52 5.42 -5.50 2.04
CA ALA A 52 4.72 -6.76 2.27
C ALA A 52 4.09 -6.81 3.67
N ALA A 53 4.83 -6.42 4.72
CA ALA A 53 4.29 -6.43 6.08
C ALA A 53 3.10 -5.47 6.26
N VAL A 54 3.15 -4.29 5.63
CA VAL A 54 2.01 -3.35 5.60
C VAL A 54 0.84 -3.96 4.84
N ALA A 55 1.09 -4.53 3.65
CA ALA A 55 0.07 -5.14 2.81
C ALA A 55 -0.65 -6.30 3.51
N ASP A 56 0.11 -7.23 4.09
CA ASP A 56 -0.41 -8.40 4.81
C ASP A 56 -1.28 -7.97 6.01
N THR A 57 -0.85 -6.93 6.73
CA THR A 57 -1.60 -6.41 7.89
C THR A 57 -2.93 -5.78 7.47
N LEU A 58 -2.95 -5.03 6.36
CA LEU A 58 -4.16 -4.42 5.82
C LEU A 58 -5.12 -5.48 5.26
N ASP A 59 -4.59 -6.50 4.59
CA ASP A 59 -5.36 -7.63 4.04
C ASP A 59 -6.00 -8.46 5.16
N ALA A 60 -5.22 -8.78 6.21
CA ALA A 60 -5.72 -9.45 7.41
C ALA A 60 -6.81 -8.65 8.15
N ALA A 61 -6.86 -7.33 7.96
CA ALA A 61 -7.92 -6.46 8.48
C ALA A 61 -9.14 -6.35 7.55
N GLY A 62 -9.23 -7.17 6.51
CA GLY A 62 -10.36 -7.27 5.59
C GLY A 62 -10.36 -6.25 4.44
N ARG A 63 -9.23 -5.55 4.20
CA ARG A 63 -9.06 -4.70 3.01
C ARG A 63 -8.75 -5.60 1.81
N ARG A 64 -9.14 -5.17 0.60
CA ARG A 64 -8.71 -5.84 -0.63
C ARG A 64 -7.40 -5.21 -1.10
N VAL A 65 -6.28 -5.86 -0.84
CA VAL A 65 -4.95 -5.27 -1.00
C VAL A 65 -4.23 -5.78 -2.25
N TYR A 66 -3.57 -4.87 -2.97
CA TYR A 66 -2.65 -5.22 -4.07
C TYR A 66 -1.28 -4.57 -3.83
N PRO A 67 -0.26 -5.35 -3.44
CA PRO A 67 1.09 -4.82 -3.26
C PRO A 67 1.77 -4.57 -4.61
N MET A 68 2.53 -3.48 -4.70
CA MET A 68 3.34 -3.13 -5.87
C MET A 68 4.65 -2.50 -5.39
N THR A 69 5.77 -2.91 -5.98
CA THR A 69 7.08 -2.33 -5.65
C THR A 69 7.82 -1.90 -6.91
N VAL A 70 8.49 -0.74 -6.85
CA VAL A 70 9.37 -0.24 -7.90
C VAL A 70 10.81 -0.19 -7.38
N SER A 71 11.74 -0.71 -8.17
CA SER A 71 13.16 -0.73 -7.86
C SER A 71 13.76 0.67 -7.88
N SER A 72 14.67 0.93 -6.93
CA SER A 72 15.50 2.16 -6.88
C SER A 72 16.43 2.33 -8.08
N VAL A 73 16.69 1.28 -8.86
CA VAL A 73 17.52 1.32 -10.08
C VAL A 73 16.84 2.12 -11.18
N HIS A 74 15.51 2.09 -11.24
CA HIS A 74 14.71 2.69 -12.30
C HIS A 74 14.03 3.97 -11.79
N ILE A 75 14.82 5.02 -11.58
CA ILE A 75 14.30 6.33 -11.15
C ILE A 75 13.64 7.04 -12.35
N ASN A 76 12.41 6.63 -12.68
CA ASN A 76 11.48 7.41 -13.49
C ASN A 76 10.21 7.67 -12.67
N PRO A 77 10.18 8.71 -11.83
CA PRO A 77 9.06 8.99 -10.93
C PRO A 77 7.74 9.24 -11.67
N GLU A 78 7.78 9.92 -12.81
CA GLU A 78 6.60 10.19 -13.64
C GLU A 78 6.04 8.90 -14.23
N GLY A 79 6.90 8.08 -14.84
CA GLY A 79 6.50 6.78 -15.40
C GLY A 79 5.97 5.82 -14.33
N ALA A 80 6.61 5.77 -13.16
CA ALA A 80 6.15 4.97 -12.03
C ALA A 80 4.80 5.46 -11.49
N GLY A 81 4.60 6.78 -11.39
CA GLY A 81 3.33 7.38 -10.99
C GLY A 81 2.20 7.10 -11.98
N HIS A 82 2.47 7.16 -13.29
CA HIS A 82 1.49 6.80 -14.30
C HIS A 82 1.11 5.32 -14.27
N ALA A 83 2.11 4.42 -14.20
CA ALA A 83 1.85 2.98 -14.10
C ALA A 83 1.06 2.62 -12.83
N LEU A 84 1.38 3.28 -11.71
CA LEU A 84 0.66 3.16 -10.45
C LEU A 84 -0.84 3.53 -10.58
N LEU A 85 -1.12 4.69 -11.20
CA LEU A 85 -2.50 5.17 -11.38
C LEU A 85 -3.29 4.30 -12.36
N GLN A 86 -2.67 3.84 -13.43
CA GLN A 86 -3.28 2.90 -14.39
C GLN A 86 -3.63 1.57 -13.71
N GLU A 87 -2.72 1.05 -12.89
CA GLU A 87 -2.96 -0.20 -12.17
C GLU A 87 -4.06 -0.05 -11.11
N ALA A 88 -4.08 1.07 -10.40
CA ALA A 88 -5.16 1.38 -9.46
C ALA A 88 -6.52 1.48 -10.16
N GLU A 89 -6.59 2.10 -11.34
CA GLU A 89 -7.81 2.16 -12.15
C GLU A 89 -8.27 0.77 -12.61
N ARG A 90 -7.34 -0.05 -13.13
CA ARG A 90 -7.59 -1.43 -13.55
C ARG A 90 -8.15 -2.29 -12.41
N LEU A 91 -7.63 -2.12 -11.20
CA LEU A 91 -8.02 -2.84 -9.99
C LEU A 91 -9.24 -2.23 -9.27
N ARG A 92 -9.69 -1.04 -9.73
CA ARG A 92 -10.72 -0.21 -9.10
C ARG A 92 -10.40 0.10 -7.63
N CYS A 93 -9.13 0.41 -7.36
CA CYS A 93 -8.67 0.89 -6.08
C CYS A 93 -8.86 2.40 -5.97
N LEU A 94 -9.42 2.84 -4.84
CA LEU A 94 -9.66 4.26 -4.54
C LEU A 94 -8.75 4.77 -3.40
N THR A 95 -7.84 3.93 -2.93
CA THR A 95 -6.90 4.26 -1.86
C THR A 95 -5.52 3.74 -2.21
N LEU A 96 -4.52 4.54 -1.91
CA LEU A 96 -3.11 4.24 -2.11
C LEU A 96 -2.41 4.31 -0.75
N ALA A 97 -1.69 3.26 -0.37
CA ALA A 97 -0.73 3.27 0.73
C ALA A 97 0.69 3.38 0.16
N GLU A 98 1.34 4.54 0.32
CA GLU A 98 2.76 4.72 0.01
C GLU A 98 3.59 4.22 1.20
N THR A 99 4.53 3.31 0.92
CA THR A 99 5.49 2.75 1.87
C THR A 99 6.91 3.11 1.43
N ALA A 100 7.75 3.52 2.37
CA ALA A 100 9.14 3.84 2.07
C ALA A 100 10.07 3.52 3.24
N VAL A 101 11.22 2.93 2.92
CA VAL A 101 12.37 2.75 3.81
C VAL A 101 13.59 3.32 3.10
N PHE A 102 14.18 4.37 3.66
CA PHE A 102 15.32 5.06 3.06
C PHE A 102 16.16 5.76 4.12
N VAL A 103 17.38 6.14 3.76
CA VAL A 103 18.20 7.09 4.52
C VAL A 103 18.11 8.46 3.86
N ASP A 104 17.90 9.50 4.67
CA ASP A 104 17.86 10.88 4.19
C ASP A 104 19.25 11.53 4.09
N GLU A 105 19.29 12.82 3.78
CA GLU A 105 20.53 13.58 3.59
C GLU A 105 21.30 13.78 4.92
N GLN A 106 20.65 13.57 6.06
CA GLN A 106 21.21 13.69 7.40
C GLN A 106 21.67 12.32 7.98
N ASP A 107 21.72 11.28 7.15
CA ASP A 107 22.01 9.88 7.55
C ASP A 107 20.98 9.30 8.53
N THR A 108 19.75 9.83 8.53
CA THR A 108 18.63 9.30 9.33
C THR A 108 17.92 8.21 8.55
N LEU A 109 17.72 7.05 9.17
CA LEU A 109 16.87 6.00 8.64
C LEU A 109 15.40 6.35 8.85
N VAL A 110 14.70 6.53 7.74
CA VAL A 110 13.29 6.90 7.68
C VAL A 110 12.46 5.70 7.22
N LEU A 111 11.47 5.34 8.03
CA LEU A 111 10.39 4.43 7.66
C LEU A 111 9.09 5.22 7.62
N ARG A 112 8.38 5.17 6.50
CA ARG A 112 7.21 6.01 6.28
C ARG A 112 6.06 5.23 5.67
N LEU A 113 4.87 5.47 6.21
CA LEU A 113 3.60 5.04 5.64
C LEU A 113 2.70 6.26 5.46
N ARG A 114 2.16 6.43 4.27
CA ARG A 114 1.17 7.46 3.96
C ARG A 114 -0.02 6.85 3.24
N ILE A 115 -1.22 7.28 3.60
CA ILE A 115 -2.45 6.84 2.94
C ILE A 115 -3.04 8.02 2.18
N TYR A 116 -3.35 7.81 0.90
CA TYR A 116 -3.91 8.81 0.01
C TYR A 116 -5.23 8.33 -0.58
N PRO A 117 -6.21 9.21 -0.77
CA PRO A 117 -7.36 8.91 -1.62
C PRO A 117 -6.92 9.03 -3.09
N LEU A 118 -7.42 8.13 -3.92
CA LEU A 118 -7.34 8.26 -5.37
C LEU A 118 -8.64 8.87 -5.85
N LEU A 119 -8.52 10.04 -6.47
CA LEU A 119 -9.66 10.87 -6.88
C LEU A 119 -9.80 10.83 -8.40
N PRO A 120 -11.01 10.87 -8.95
CA PRO A 120 -11.20 11.00 -10.37
C PRO A 120 -10.65 12.34 -10.85
N THR A 121 -9.97 12.30 -11.99
CA THR A 121 -9.62 13.48 -12.78
C THR A 121 -10.77 13.75 -13.74
N VAL A 122 -11.27 14.98 -13.76
CA VAL A 122 -12.36 15.41 -14.65
C VAL A 122 -11.73 16.17 -15.81
N GLY A 123 -11.99 15.72 -17.04
CA GLY A 123 -11.56 16.40 -18.25
C GLY A 123 -12.48 17.56 -18.63
N ASP A 124 -12.08 18.33 -19.64
CA ASP A 124 -12.78 19.55 -20.07
C ASP A 124 -14.24 19.33 -20.52
N SER A 125 -14.56 18.11 -20.95
CA SER A 125 -15.92 17.69 -21.31
C SER A 125 -16.79 17.28 -20.11
N GLY A 126 -16.25 17.35 -18.88
CA GLY A 126 -16.93 16.90 -17.65
C GLY A 126 -16.86 15.39 -17.41
N GLY A 127 -16.23 14.62 -18.30
CA GLY A 127 -16.01 13.18 -18.14
C GLY A 127 -14.83 12.84 -17.22
N ILE A 128 -14.83 11.65 -16.61
CA ILE A 128 -13.68 11.13 -15.86
C ILE A 128 -12.62 10.67 -16.86
N THR A 129 -11.41 11.20 -16.77
CA THR A 129 -10.28 10.92 -17.67
C THR A 129 -9.16 10.10 -17.03
N GLY A 130 -9.28 9.76 -15.75
CA GLY A 130 -8.35 8.92 -15.03
C GLY A 130 -8.41 9.18 -13.52
N LEU A 131 -7.34 8.78 -12.82
CA LEU A 131 -7.16 9.02 -11.39
C LEU A 131 -6.03 10.01 -11.12
N ARG A 132 -6.09 10.66 -9.95
CA ARG A 132 -5.00 11.45 -9.36
C ARG A 132 -4.87 11.16 -7.88
N ILE A 133 -3.67 11.35 -7.34
CA ILE A 133 -3.41 11.22 -5.90
C ILE A 133 -3.92 12.49 -5.20
N GLY A 134 -4.77 12.33 -4.18
CA GLY A 134 -5.27 13.42 -3.36
C GLY A 134 -4.32 13.81 -2.22
N ALA A 135 -4.79 14.64 -1.29
CA ALA A 135 -4.05 14.96 -0.06
C ALA A 135 -4.00 13.74 0.88
N PRO A 136 -2.92 13.55 1.67
CA PRO A 136 -2.81 12.39 2.54
C PRO A 136 -3.88 12.41 3.65
N LEU A 137 -4.56 11.27 3.83
CA LEU A 137 -5.53 11.04 4.92
C LEU A 137 -4.83 10.64 6.22
N PHE A 138 -3.67 9.99 6.09
CA PHE A 138 -2.88 9.49 7.20
C PHE A 138 -1.39 9.52 6.85
N VAL A 139 -0.57 9.88 7.83
CA VAL A 139 0.89 9.84 7.74
C VAL A 139 1.44 9.36 9.07
N THR A 140 2.32 8.37 9.03
CA THR A 140 3.13 7.95 10.17
C THR A 140 4.56 7.73 9.70
N GLN A 141 5.52 8.18 10.50
CA GLN A 141 6.94 8.15 10.18
C GLN A 141 7.75 7.74 11.42
N ARG A 142 8.82 6.99 11.21
CA ARG A 142 9.82 6.67 12.22
C ARG A 142 11.18 7.15 11.72
N ASP A 143 11.81 7.98 12.52
CA ASP A 143 13.14 8.53 12.27
C ASP A 143 14.09 7.89 13.27
N LEU A 144 15.07 7.14 12.75
CA LEU A 144 15.94 6.29 13.54
C LEU A 144 17.39 6.47 13.12
N ASP A 145 18.31 6.19 14.02
CA ASP A 145 19.73 6.09 13.67
C ASP A 145 19.92 4.94 12.65
N ARG A 146 20.67 5.17 11.58
CA ARG A 146 20.95 4.17 10.54
C ARG A 146 21.51 2.86 11.09
N ARG A 147 22.29 2.90 12.18
CA ARG A 147 22.84 1.70 12.85
C ARG A 147 21.74 0.81 13.43
N ALA A 148 20.53 1.33 13.65
CA ALA A 148 19.40 0.54 14.10
C ALA A 148 19.00 -0.54 13.08
N LEU A 149 19.29 -0.35 11.79
CA LEU A 149 18.92 -1.27 10.72
C LEU A 149 19.37 -2.71 10.99
N ALA A 150 20.58 -2.90 11.53
CA ALA A 150 21.18 -4.22 11.77
C ALA A 150 20.40 -5.08 12.79
N ARG A 151 19.64 -4.45 13.69
CA ARG A 151 18.83 -5.12 14.73
C ARG A 151 17.33 -4.95 14.52
N MET A 152 16.93 -4.28 13.43
CA MET A 152 15.56 -3.87 13.22
C MET A 152 14.70 -5.05 12.76
N LYS A 153 13.55 -5.21 13.41
CA LYS A 153 12.49 -6.12 12.95
C LYS A 153 11.55 -5.35 12.02
N LEU A 154 11.98 -5.14 10.79
CA LEU A 154 11.30 -4.27 9.83
C LEU A 154 9.82 -4.63 9.61
N ALA A 155 9.50 -5.93 9.55
CA ALA A 155 8.14 -6.41 9.40
C ALA A 155 7.23 -6.03 10.58
N LEU A 156 7.73 -6.09 11.82
CA LEU A 156 6.96 -5.68 13.00
C LEU A 156 6.67 -4.18 13.01
N ILE A 157 7.61 -3.36 12.53
CA ILE A 157 7.39 -1.92 12.41
C ILE A 157 6.34 -1.63 11.32
N GLY A 158 6.41 -2.33 10.17
CA GLY A 158 5.40 -2.23 9.11
C GLY A 158 4.00 -2.61 9.60
N GLN A 159 3.90 -3.72 10.33
CA GLN A 159 2.65 -4.15 10.98
C GLN A 159 2.11 -3.07 11.93
N GLN A 160 2.94 -2.59 12.86
CA GLN A 160 2.53 -1.58 13.83
C GLN A 160 2.04 -0.30 13.14
N MET A 161 2.75 0.18 12.11
CA MET A 161 2.36 1.39 11.38
C MET A 161 1.03 1.20 10.63
N ALA A 162 0.77 0.01 10.08
CA ALA A 162 -0.52 -0.31 9.46
C ALA A 162 -1.65 -0.41 10.50
N GLU A 163 -1.39 -1.00 11.67
CA GLU A 163 -2.35 -1.04 12.78
C GLU A 163 -2.72 0.36 13.29
N GLU A 164 -1.76 1.29 13.37
CA GLU A 164 -2.01 2.69 13.71
C GLU A 164 -2.99 3.36 12.74
N TYR A 165 -2.84 3.09 11.44
CA TYR A 165 -3.81 3.54 10.44
C TYR A 165 -5.19 2.92 10.68
N LEU A 166 -5.26 1.60 10.83
CA LEU A 166 -6.53 0.88 11.03
C LEU A 166 -7.29 1.33 12.28
N GLN A 167 -6.59 1.70 13.35
CA GLN A 167 -7.20 2.27 14.56
C GLN A 167 -7.83 3.64 14.32
N ARG A 168 -7.28 4.43 13.39
CA ARG A 168 -7.80 5.75 13.01
C ARG A 168 -8.94 5.64 12.00
N ASP A 169 -8.84 4.72 11.05
CA ASP A 169 -9.81 4.51 9.96
C ASP A 169 -11.17 3.97 10.44
N ARG A 170 -11.19 3.33 11.62
CA ARG A 170 -12.42 2.83 12.27
C ARG A 170 -13.21 3.90 13.03
N ARG A 171 -12.69 5.11 13.19
CA ARG A 171 -13.34 6.21 13.90
C ARG A 171 -14.05 7.14 12.93
#